data_AF-A0A955LHC0-F1
#
_entry.id   AF-A0A955LHC0-F1
#
_cell.length_a   1.000
_cell.length_b   1.000
_cell.length_c   1.000
_cell.angle_alpha   90.00
_cell.angle_beta   90.00
_cell.angle_gamma   90.00
#
_symmetry.space_group_name_H-M   'P 1'
#
loop_
_entity.id
_entity.type
_entity.pdbx_description
1 polymer ?
#
loop_
_entity_poly.entity_id
_entity_poly.type
_entity_poly.pdbx_seq_one_letter_code
_entity_poly.pdbx_strand_id
1 'polypeptide(L)'
;MVKNMQKYTNLPRAVDLSYRSNALIASISVIMFIIGWVVSQSVNTAFGWLWLPFVAWTIAREVDPDREWQAFIAVVFGMVAAVIWGMPNFSIAVFLMFSVRLLVGSVSQKFHPTDFLALGIFLSWIIYSLRFSSITLPSNPEWMIAGLVALVMVIKIFRTNAVSSKTDLDTEKLCSDRLRTGRLVALLIAAIPLSIAGQTPTAMYLWFIFWGSIFG
;
A
#
# COMPACT_ATOMS: atom_id res chain seq x y z
N MET A 1 -8.15 -15.20 -21.93
CA MET A 1 -9.16 -14.51 -21.09
C MET A 1 -8.70 -13.12 -20.62
N VAL A 2 -7.44 -12.95 -20.17
CA VAL A 2 -6.90 -11.66 -19.67
C VAL A 2 -6.98 -10.50 -20.67
N LYS A 3 -6.73 -10.74 -21.98
CA LYS A 3 -6.76 -9.69 -23.02
C LYS A 3 -8.10 -8.95 -23.15
N ASN A 4 -9.22 -9.59 -22.84
CA ASN A 4 -10.54 -8.96 -22.96
C ASN A 4 -10.87 -8.05 -21.77
N MET A 5 -10.29 -8.31 -20.58
CA MET A 5 -10.49 -7.47 -19.39
C MET A 5 -9.70 -6.16 -19.45
N GLN A 6 -8.54 -6.18 -20.11
CA GLN A 6 -7.70 -4.98 -20.34
C GLN A 6 -8.39 -3.89 -21.17
N LYS A 7 -9.51 -4.22 -21.84
CA LYS A 7 -10.32 -3.22 -22.57
C LYS A 7 -11.07 -2.26 -21.64
N TYR A 8 -11.39 -2.70 -20.41
CA TYR A 8 -12.28 -1.98 -19.50
C TYR A 8 -11.58 -1.42 -18.26
N THR A 9 -10.51 -2.09 -17.81
CA THR A 9 -9.67 -1.61 -16.72
C THR A 9 -8.26 -2.17 -16.87
N ASN A 10 -7.27 -1.36 -16.52
CA ASN A 10 -5.90 -1.83 -16.47
C ASN A 10 -5.51 -2.30 -15.06
N LEU A 11 -6.32 -2.00 -14.03
CA LEU A 11 -6.00 -2.18 -12.61
C LEU A 11 -5.48 -3.58 -12.21
N PRO A 12 -6.01 -4.70 -12.74
CA PRO A 12 -5.48 -6.02 -12.43
C PRO A 12 -4.37 -6.45 -13.41
N ARG A 13 -3.13 -6.56 -12.91
CA ARG A 13 -2.06 -7.33 -13.56
C ARG A 13 -2.03 -8.74 -12.97
N ALA A 14 -1.99 -9.75 -13.83
CA ALA A 14 -1.80 -11.13 -13.39
C ALA A 14 -0.43 -11.29 -12.72
N VAL A 15 -0.39 -11.97 -11.57
CA VAL A 15 0.86 -12.29 -10.89
C VAL A 15 1.54 -13.42 -11.64
N ASP A 16 2.73 -13.16 -12.18
CA ASP A 16 3.54 -14.17 -12.85
C ASP A 16 4.39 -14.92 -11.84
N LEU A 17 4.05 -16.18 -11.57
CA LEU A 17 4.77 -17.04 -10.62
C LEU A 17 6.10 -17.57 -11.16
N SER A 18 6.41 -17.38 -12.45
CA SER A 18 7.73 -17.70 -12.99
C SER A 18 8.83 -16.79 -12.42
N TYR A 19 8.43 -15.61 -11.94
CA TYR A 19 9.35 -14.67 -11.30
C TYR A 19 9.63 -15.06 -9.85
N ARG A 20 10.92 -15.19 -9.49
CA ARG A 20 11.35 -15.70 -8.19
C ARG A 20 10.79 -14.88 -7.02
N SER A 21 10.79 -13.55 -7.09
CA SER A 21 10.22 -12.72 -6.02
C SER A 21 8.72 -12.94 -5.85
N ASN A 22 7.97 -13.18 -6.93
CA ASN A 22 6.52 -13.40 -6.88
C ASN A 22 6.20 -14.76 -6.27
N ALA A 23 6.95 -15.80 -6.67
CA ALA A 23 6.84 -17.12 -6.07
C ALA A 23 7.16 -17.06 -4.57
N LEU A 24 8.23 -16.36 -4.19
CA LEU A 24 8.67 -16.26 -2.81
C LEU A 24 7.65 -15.54 -1.92
N ILE A 25 7.08 -14.41 -2.36
CA ILE A 25 6.04 -13.73 -1.58
C ILE A 25 4.75 -14.54 -1.49
N ALA A 26 4.39 -15.28 -2.54
CA ALA A 26 3.25 -16.19 -2.51
C ALA A 26 3.47 -17.30 -1.47
N SER A 27 4.67 -17.90 -1.42
CA SER A 27 5.04 -18.89 -0.41
C SER A 27 5.01 -18.31 1.01
N ILE A 28 5.57 -17.11 1.22
CA ILE A 28 5.50 -16.42 2.53
C ILE A 28 4.05 -16.22 2.94
N SER A 29 3.19 -15.76 2.02
CA SER A 29 1.77 -15.52 2.29
C SER A 29 1.04 -16.81 2.72
N VAL A 30 1.33 -17.93 2.08
CA VAL A 30 0.78 -19.25 2.46
C VAL A 30 1.30 -19.71 3.83
N ILE A 31 2.58 -19.52 4.11
CA ILE A 31 3.16 -19.85 5.43
C ILE A 31 2.49 -19.01 6.52
N MET A 32 2.33 -17.71 6.28
CA MET A 32 1.69 -16.80 7.23
C MET A 32 0.21 -17.14 7.44
N PHE A 33 -0.51 -17.60 6.42
CA PHE A 33 -1.86 -18.14 6.57
C PHE A 33 -1.90 -19.32 7.53
N ILE A 34 -0.99 -20.29 7.36
CA ILE A 34 -0.94 -21.49 8.21
C ILE A 34 -0.63 -21.09 9.66
N ILE A 35 0.35 -20.21 9.88
CA ILE A 35 0.69 -19.68 11.21
C ILE A 35 -0.52 -18.98 11.82
N GLY A 36 -1.14 -18.06 11.06
CA GLY A 36 -2.31 -17.32 11.50
C GLY A 36 -3.47 -18.24 11.87
N TRP A 37 -3.70 -19.31 11.11
CA TRP A 37 -4.73 -20.31 11.41
C TRP A 37 -4.42 -21.08 12.70
N VAL A 38 -3.19 -21.59 12.85
CA VAL A 38 -2.78 -22.37 14.03
C VAL A 38 -2.87 -21.52 15.30
N VAL A 39 -2.45 -20.25 15.24
CA VAL A 39 -2.44 -19.35 16.41
C VAL A 39 -3.84 -18.87 16.76
N SER A 40 -4.64 -18.44 15.78
CA SER A 40 -5.94 -17.82 16.05
C SER A 40 -7.10 -18.82 16.13
N GLN A 41 -6.93 -20.03 15.62
CA GLN A 41 -8.01 -21.02 15.42
C GLN A 41 -9.19 -20.46 14.60
N SER A 42 -8.94 -19.40 13.82
CA SER A 42 -9.95 -18.67 13.05
C SER A 42 -9.50 -18.54 11.61
N VAL A 43 -10.30 -19.10 10.70
CA VAL A 43 -10.03 -19.01 9.26
C VAL A 43 -10.03 -17.55 8.80
N ASN A 44 -10.94 -16.71 9.33
CA ASN A 44 -11.02 -15.29 8.97
C ASN A 44 -9.74 -14.51 9.36
N THR A 45 -9.22 -14.78 10.56
CA THR A 45 -7.98 -14.15 11.02
C THR A 45 -6.76 -14.69 10.27
N ALA A 46 -6.71 -15.99 10.00
CA ALA A 46 -5.66 -16.62 9.19
C ALA A 46 -5.54 -16.00 7.80
N PHE A 47 -6.69 -15.78 7.19
CA PHE A 47 -6.83 -15.08 5.94
C PHE A 47 -6.20 -13.68 6.03
N GLY A 48 -6.44 -12.94 7.12
CA GLY A 48 -5.71 -11.71 7.47
C GLY A 48 -4.20 -11.81 7.27
N TRP A 49 -3.61 -12.86 7.85
CA TRP A 49 -2.18 -13.12 7.82
C TRP A 49 -1.68 -13.53 6.43
N LEU A 50 -2.54 -14.10 5.59
CA LEU A 50 -2.23 -14.41 4.19
C LEU A 50 -1.97 -13.14 3.39
N TRP A 51 -2.87 -12.16 3.45
CA TRP A 51 -2.79 -11.02 2.52
C TRP A 51 -1.83 -9.94 2.97
N LEU A 52 -1.57 -9.81 4.27
CA LEU A 52 -0.69 -8.79 4.81
C LEU A 52 0.69 -8.73 4.08
N PRO A 53 1.48 -9.81 4.03
CA PRO A 53 2.77 -9.79 3.32
C PRO A 53 2.56 -9.50 1.82
N PHE A 54 1.56 -10.11 1.19
CA PHE A 54 1.28 -9.92 -0.22
C PHE A 54 0.98 -8.45 -0.57
N VAL A 55 0.13 -7.78 0.22
CA VAL A 55 -0.25 -6.38 -0.01
C VAL A 55 0.90 -5.44 0.32
N ALA A 56 1.64 -5.67 1.41
CA ALA A 56 2.82 -4.87 1.74
C ALA A 56 3.88 -4.92 0.62
N TRP A 57 4.18 -6.14 0.13
CA TRP A 57 5.07 -6.36 -0.99
C TRP A 57 4.56 -5.70 -2.27
N THR A 58 3.27 -5.84 -2.57
CA THR A 58 2.67 -5.26 -3.78
C THR A 58 2.77 -3.74 -3.75
N ILE A 59 2.36 -3.10 -2.65
CA ILE A 59 2.45 -1.63 -2.50
C ILE A 59 3.89 -1.16 -2.69
N ALA A 60 4.86 -1.84 -2.08
CA ALA A 60 6.27 -1.45 -2.23
C ALA A 60 6.77 -1.60 -3.67
N ARG A 61 6.39 -2.67 -4.38
CA ARG A 61 6.71 -2.87 -5.81
C ARG A 61 6.05 -1.85 -6.73
N GLU A 62 4.89 -1.33 -6.35
CA GLU A 62 4.25 -0.24 -7.09
C GLU A 62 4.99 1.09 -6.88
N VAL A 63 5.62 1.30 -5.71
CA VAL A 63 6.39 2.52 -5.41
C VAL A 63 7.79 2.47 -6.04
N ASP A 64 8.48 1.33 -5.93
CA ASP A 64 9.81 1.11 -6.51
C ASP A 64 9.90 -0.28 -7.17
N PRO A 65 9.64 -0.38 -8.49
CA PRO A 65 9.69 -1.64 -9.21
C PRO A 65 11.13 -2.12 -9.49
N ASP A 66 12.16 -1.30 -9.27
CA ASP A 66 13.54 -1.67 -9.60
C ASP A 66 14.24 -2.41 -8.46
N ARG A 67 13.74 -2.28 -7.23
CA ARG A 67 14.42 -2.78 -6.03
C ARG A 67 13.57 -3.76 -5.24
N GLU A 68 13.60 -5.02 -5.67
CA GLU A 68 12.86 -6.13 -5.05
C GLU A 68 13.09 -6.28 -3.53
N TRP A 69 14.32 -6.05 -3.06
CA TRP A 69 14.67 -6.22 -1.65
C TRP A 69 13.94 -5.23 -0.72
N GLN A 70 13.61 -4.02 -1.19
CA GLN A 70 12.85 -3.05 -0.40
C GLN A 70 11.43 -3.54 -0.14
N ALA A 71 10.84 -4.25 -1.11
CA ALA A 71 9.52 -4.81 -0.95
C ALA A 71 9.49 -5.87 0.16
N PHE A 72 10.56 -6.67 0.31
CA PHE A 72 10.68 -7.61 1.42
C PHE A 72 10.89 -6.92 2.76
N ILE A 73 11.61 -5.80 2.80
CA ILE A 73 11.72 -4.99 4.02
C ILE A 73 10.36 -4.44 4.44
N ALA A 74 9.56 -3.93 3.49
CA ALA A 74 8.19 -3.48 3.77
C ALA A 74 7.31 -4.62 4.31
N VAL A 75 7.51 -5.86 3.84
CA VAL A 75 6.83 -7.04 4.39
C VAL A 75 7.23 -7.29 5.84
N VAL A 76 8.52 -7.29 6.15
CA VAL A 76 9.02 -7.48 7.52
C VAL A 76 8.45 -6.42 8.46
N PHE A 77 8.53 -5.15 8.08
CA PHE A 77 7.97 -4.06 8.87
C PHE A 77 6.45 -4.15 9.00
N GLY A 78 5.73 -4.52 7.94
CA GLY A 78 4.29 -4.74 7.96
C GLY A 78 3.88 -5.86 8.91
N MET A 79 4.64 -6.96 8.95
CA MET A 79 4.41 -8.07 9.87
C MET A 79 4.72 -7.71 11.32
N VAL A 80 5.85 -7.04 11.58
CA VAL A 80 6.20 -6.56 12.93
C VAL A 80 5.13 -5.59 13.43
N ALA A 81 4.69 -4.67 12.57
CA ALA A 81 3.61 -3.78 12.89
C ALA A 81 2.34 -4.57 13.22
N ALA A 82 2.00 -5.58 12.41
CA ALA A 82 0.82 -6.40 12.65
C ALA A 82 0.83 -7.16 13.99
N VAL A 83 2.01 -7.57 14.46
CA VAL A 83 2.15 -8.19 15.78
C VAL A 83 1.95 -7.18 16.90
N ILE A 84 2.52 -5.98 16.78
CA ILE A 84 2.51 -4.98 17.85
C ILE A 84 1.12 -4.33 17.99
N TRP A 85 0.48 -4.04 16.86
CA TRP A 85 -0.73 -3.23 16.84
C TRP A 85 -1.99 -4.06 16.53
N GLY A 86 -1.85 -5.28 15.97
CA GLY A 86 -2.97 -6.10 15.46
C GLY A 86 -3.06 -6.17 13.92
N MET A 87 -4.19 -6.58 13.34
CA MET A 87 -4.28 -6.70 11.87
C MET A 87 -4.78 -5.38 11.22
N PRO A 88 -4.19 -4.94 10.09
CA PRO A 88 -4.79 -3.88 9.30
C PRO A 88 -6.13 -4.33 8.71
N ASN A 89 -7.05 -3.37 8.56
CA ASN A 89 -8.27 -3.55 7.82
C ASN A 89 -7.92 -3.78 6.34
N PHE A 90 -8.30 -4.95 5.85
CA PHE A 90 -8.02 -5.39 4.49
C PHE A 90 -8.52 -4.40 3.43
N SER A 91 -9.71 -3.83 3.61
CA SER A 91 -10.28 -2.87 2.66
C SER A 91 -9.41 -1.61 2.51
N ILE A 92 -8.85 -1.12 3.61
CA ILE A 92 -7.95 0.04 3.58
C ILE A 92 -6.66 -0.31 2.82
N ALA A 93 -6.09 -1.48 3.07
CA ALA A 93 -4.85 -1.92 2.41
C ALA A 93 -5.05 -2.09 0.89
N VAL A 94 -6.17 -2.67 0.47
CA VAL A 94 -6.56 -2.80 -0.95
C VAL A 94 -6.78 -1.42 -1.58
N PHE A 95 -7.43 -0.49 -0.87
CA PHE A 95 -7.67 0.86 -1.38
C PHE A 95 -6.36 1.61 -1.61
N LEU A 96 -5.44 1.49 -0.67
CA LEU A 96 -4.10 2.05 -0.80
C LEU A 96 -3.35 1.47 -2.00
N MET A 97 -3.38 0.15 -2.18
CA MET A 97 -2.76 -0.49 -3.34
C MET A 97 -3.29 0.07 -4.66
N PHE A 98 -4.62 0.19 -4.82
CA PHE A 98 -5.21 0.74 -6.04
C PHE A 98 -4.92 2.24 -6.21
N SER A 99 -4.91 2.98 -5.11
CA SER A 99 -4.58 4.40 -5.13
C SER A 99 -3.12 4.62 -5.55
N VAL A 100 -2.17 3.89 -4.95
CA VAL A 100 -0.75 3.95 -5.35
C VAL A 100 -0.58 3.59 -6.83
N ARG A 101 -1.29 2.58 -7.32
CA ARG A 101 -1.31 2.23 -8.76
C ARG A 101 -1.72 3.38 -9.66
N LEU A 102 -2.84 4.04 -9.34
CA LEU A 102 -3.28 5.20 -10.12
C LEU A 102 -2.31 6.37 -10.00
N LEU A 103 -1.69 6.56 -8.85
CA LEU A 103 -0.83 7.71 -8.59
C LEU A 103 0.55 7.57 -9.23
N VAL A 104 1.14 6.37 -9.17
CA VAL A 104 2.41 6.06 -9.82
C VAL A 104 2.20 5.93 -11.34
N GLY A 105 0.99 5.59 -11.79
CA GLY A 105 0.70 5.38 -13.20
C GLY A 105 1.38 4.12 -13.74
N SER A 106 1.64 3.13 -12.87
CA SER A 106 2.24 1.84 -13.24
C SER A 106 1.36 1.02 -14.19
N VAL A 107 0.12 1.45 -14.38
CA VAL A 107 -0.95 0.68 -15.03
C VAL A 107 -1.34 1.20 -16.41
N SER A 108 -0.46 1.88 -17.14
CA SER A 108 -0.63 2.47 -18.50
C SER A 108 -0.80 3.99 -18.51
N GLN A 109 -0.32 4.62 -19.59
CA GLN A 109 -0.24 6.08 -19.79
C GLN A 109 -1.60 6.80 -19.84
N LYS A 110 -2.72 6.08 -19.96
CA LYS A 110 -4.08 6.66 -20.08
C LYS A 110 -4.99 6.15 -18.97
N PHE A 111 -5.33 7.04 -18.04
CA PHE A 111 -6.32 6.78 -17.00
C PHE A 111 -7.71 6.65 -17.61
N HIS A 112 -8.46 5.62 -17.23
CA HIS A 112 -9.88 5.53 -17.58
C HIS A 112 -10.73 6.19 -16.50
N PRO A 113 -11.79 6.95 -16.87
CA PRO A 113 -12.74 7.53 -15.90
C PRO A 113 -13.37 6.48 -14.97
N THR A 114 -13.47 5.23 -15.43
CA THR A 114 -13.98 4.08 -14.66
C THR A 114 -13.09 3.74 -13.46
N ASP A 115 -11.78 3.96 -13.54
CA ASP A 115 -10.85 3.67 -12.43
C ASP A 115 -11.05 4.68 -11.28
N PHE A 116 -11.27 5.97 -11.61
CA PHE A 116 -11.59 7.00 -10.62
C PHE A 116 -12.96 6.78 -9.98
N LEU A 117 -13.96 6.37 -10.76
CA LEU A 117 -15.29 6.04 -10.24
C LEU A 117 -15.20 4.85 -9.28
N ALA A 118 -14.48 3.79 -9.63
CA ALA A 118 -14.29 2.63 -8.78
C ALA A 118 -13.59 3.00 -7.46
N LEU A 119 -12.52 3.79 -7.51
CA LEU A 119 -11.87 4.29 -6.30
C LEU A 119 -12.77 5.20 -5.46
N GLY A 120 -13.55 6.09 -6.09
CA GLY A 120 -14.46 6.98 -5.39
C GLY A 120 -15.56 6.22 -4.65
N ILE A 121 -16.14 5.19 -5.28
CA ILE A 121 -17.10 4.28 -4.65
C ILE A 121 -16.43 3.53 -3.49
N PHE A 122 -15.22 3.02 -3.70
CA PHE A 122 -14.51 2.25 -2.68
C PHE A 122 -14.09 3.10 -1.47
N LEU A 123 -13.65 4.34 -1.71
CA LEU A 123 -13.37 5.32 -0.65
C LEU A 123 -14.64 5.68 0.12
N SER A 124 -15.75 5.90 -0.58
CA SER A 124 -17.04 6.19 0.05
C SER A 124 -17.49 5.05 0.96
N TRP A 125 -17.29 3.80 0.52
CA TRP A 125 -17.54 2.62 1.34
C TRP A 125 -16.64 2.55 2.58
N ILE A 126 -15.34 2.86 2.44
CA ILE A 126 -14.42 2.91 3.58
C ILE A 126 -14.85 3.99 4.57
N ILE A 127 -15.16 5.20 4.11
CA ILE A 127 -15.64 6.29 4.98
C ILE A 127 -16.93 5.89 5.70
N TYR A 128 -17.87 5.25 4.99
CA TYR A 128 -19.12 4.75 5.56
C TYR A 128 -18.85 3.69 6.65
N SER A 129 -17.98 2.71 6.38
CA SER A 129 -17.65 1.65 7.34
C SER A 129 -16.87 2.18 8.56
N LEU A 130 -16.01 3.17 8.37
CA LEU A 130 -15.26 3.81 9.46
C LEU A 130 -16.13 4.73 10.32
N ARG A 131 -17.10 5.45 9.74
CA ARG A 131 -18.01 6.36 10.50
C ARG A 131 -18.85 5.65 11.55
N PHE A 132 -19.10 4.35 11.41
CA PHE A 132 -19.75 3.53 12.43
C PHE A 132 -18.83 3.21 13.63
N SER A 133 -17.55 3.54 13.54
CA SER A 133 -16.58 3.47 14.62
C SER A 133 -16.44 4.89 15.19
N SER A 134 -16.92 5.12 16.41
CA SER A 134 -16.96 6.45 17.04
C SER A 134 -15.61 7.19 16.98
N ILE A 135 -15.60 8.32 16.27
CA ILE A 135 -14.44 9.22 16.15
C ILE A 135 -14.28 9.96 17.47
N THR A 136 -13.25 9.61 18.25
CA THR A 136 -12.75 10.42 19.35
C THR A 136 -11.47 11.11 18.88
N LEU A 137 -11.31 12.41 19.11
CA LEU A 137 -10.05 13.09 18.81
C LEU A 137 -8.97 12.56 19.77
N PRO A 138 -7.84 12.06 19.28
CA PRO A 138 -6.87 11.43 20.15
C PRO A 138 -5.92 12.45 20.78
N SER A 139 -5.77 12.39 22.11
CA SER A 139 -4.82 13.18 22.91
C SER A 139 -3.42 12.56 22.99
N ASN A 140 -3.13 11.52 22.20
CA ASN A 140 -1.92 10.72 22.35
C ASN A 140 -0.70 11.36 21.64
N PRO A 141 0.51 11.33 22.25
CA PRO A 141 1.73 11.90 21.66
C PRO A 141 2.20 11.20 20.37
N GLU A 142 1.68 10.00 20.07
CA GLU A 142 1.97 9.24 18.86
C GLU A 142 1.61 9.99 17.57
N TRP A 143 0.58 10.85 17.61
CA TRP A 143 0.16 11.67 16.47
C TRP A 143 1.14 12.79 16.15
N MET A 144 1.84 13.30 17.16
CA MET A 144 2.90 14.29 16.95
C MET A 144 4.08 13.66 16.21
N ILE A 145 4.43 12.41 16.55
CA ILE A 145 5.49 11.67 15.87
C ILE A 145 5.09 11.40 14.42
N ALA A 146 3.88 10.89 14.17
CA ALA A 146 3.39 10.64 12.81
C ALA A 146 3.35 11.92 11.95
N GLY A 147 2.89 13.04 12.53
CA GLY A 147 2.90 14.35 11.86
C GLY A 147 4.31 14.86 11.55
N LEU A 148 5.24 14.71 12.49
CA LEU A 148 6.64 15.14 12.31
C LEU A 148 7.35 14.32 11.24
N VAL A 149 7.10 13.01 11.20
CA VAL A 149 7.65 12.15 10.14
C VAL A 149 7.01 12.49 8.79
N ALA A 150 5.69 12.70 8.72
CA ALA A 150 5.04 13.13 7.49
C ALA A 150 5.66 14.41 6.95
N LEU A 151 5.97 15.38 7.82
CA LEU A 151 6.69 16.61 7.48
C LEU A 151 8.09 16.32 6.90
N VAL A 152 8.88 15.47 7.54
CA VAL A 152 10.21 15.07 7.04
C VAL A 152 10.11 14.41 5.67
N MET A 153 9.07 13.60 5.44
CA MET A 153 8.82 12.96 4.16
C MET A 153 8.45 13.97 3.07
N VAL A 154 7.59 14.94 3.36
CA VAL A 154 7.30 16.06 2.43
C VAL A 154 8.61 16.73 2.00
N ILE A 155 9.48 17.05 2.96
CA ILE A 155 10.78 17.68 2.69
C ILE A 155 11.65 16.77 1.79
N LYS A 156 11.73 15.47 2.07
CA LYS A 156 12.50 14.50 1.26
C LYS A 156 11.94 14.39 -0.17
N ILE A 157 10.61 14.37 -0.32
CA ILE A 157 9.96 14.29 -1.63
C ILE A 157 10.33 15.51 -2.49
N PHE A 158 10.24 16.71 -1.92
CA PHE A 158 10.61 17.94 -2.64
C PHE A 158 12.11 18.06 -2.93
N ARG A 159 12.98 17.48 -2.08
CA ARG A 159 14.44 17.49 -2.29
C ARG A 159 14.95 16.43 -3.27
N THR A 160 14.13 15.46 -3.69
CA THR A 160 14.57 14.43 -4.62
C THR A 160 14.62 15.03 -6.04
N ASN A 161 15.83 15.29 -6.56
CA ASN A 161 16.04 16.05 -7.80
C ASN A 161 16.25 15.18 -9.06
N ALA A 162 16.46 13.87 -8.92
CA ALA A 162 16.62 13.00 -10.09
C ALA A 162 16.12 11.58 -9.78
N VAL A 163 15.11 11.15 -10.52
CA VAL A 163 14.70 9.74 -10.54
C VAL A 163 15.42 9.11 -11.72
N SER A 164 16.31 8.16 -11.43
CA SER A 164 17.05 7.42 -12.45
C SER A 164 16.27 6.20 -12.98
N SER A 165 15.09 5.88 -12.43
CA SER A 165 14.35 4.69 -12.82
C SER A 165 13.76 4.84 -14.22
N LYS A 166 13.88 3.76 -14.98
CA LYS A 166 13.25 3.57 -16.28
C LYS A 166 12.06 2.66 -16.07
N THR A 167 10.97 2.91 -16.78
CA THR A 167 9.85 1.98 -16.79
C THR A 167 10.19 0.70 -17.56
N ASP A 168 9.69 -0.45 -17.12
CA ASP A 168 9.86 -1.74 -17.81
C ASP A 168 9.26 -1.74 -19.24
N LEU A 169 8.24 -0.91 -19.47
CA LEU A 169 7.48 -0.86 -20.73
C LEU A 169 8.05 0.16 -21.74
N ASP A 170 8.50 1.32 -21.26
CA ASP A 170 9.08 2.37 -22.07
C ASP A 170 10.48 2.67 -21.53
N THR A 171 11.51 2.57 -22.39
CA THR A 171 12.91 2.88 -22.02
C THR A 171 13.14 4.36 -21.64
N GLU A 172 12.08 5.17 -21.72
CA GLU A 172 12.06 6.56 -21.30
C GLU A 172 12.18 6.68 -19.77
N LYS A 173 12.81 7.78 -19.33
CA LYS A 173 12.92 8.09 -17.91
C LYS A 173 11.56 8.53 -17.39
N LEU A 174 11.18 8.03 -16.20
CA LEU A 174 9.99 8.51 -15.50
C LEU A 174 10.08 10.03 -15.27
N CYS A 175 9.02 10.75 -15.64
CA CYS A 175 8.91 12.18 -15.36
C CYS A 175 8.96 12.41 -13.85
N SER A 176 9.92 13.23 -13.40
CA SER A 176 10.14 13.48 -11.97
C SER A 176 8.93 14.11 -11.28
N ASP A 177 8.11 14.87 -12.00
CA ASP A 177 6.91 15.51 -11.47
C ASP A 177 5.79 14.50 -11.19
N ARG A 178 5.66 13.48 -12.04
CA ARG A 178 4.73 12.36 -11.79
C ARG A 178 5.12 11.60 -10.53
N LEU A 179 6.42 11.34 -10.36
CA LEU A 179 6.91 10.59 -9.22
C LEU A 179 6.78 11.37 -7.90
N ARG A 180 7.03 12.69 -7.94
CA ARG A 180 6.77 13.60 -6.82
C ARG A 180 5.30 13.65 -6.46
N THR A 181 4.42 13.80 -7.46
CA THR A 181 2.97 13.80 -7.27
C THR A 181 2.51 12.48 -6.67
N GLY A 182 3.00 11.34 -7.18
CA GLY A 182 2.68 10.02 -6.66
C GLY A 182 3.09 9.85 -5.19
N ARG A 183 4.30 10.27 -4.83
CA ARG A 183 4.79 10.25 -3.44
C ARG A 183 4.01 11.18 -2.52
N LEU A 184 3.65 12.38 -2.98
CA LEU A 184 2.85 13.34 -2.21
C LEU A 184 1.45 12.82 -1.95
N VAL A 185 0.77 12.28 -2.95
CA VAL A 185 -0.58 11.77 -2.73
C VAL A 185 -0.55 10.51 -1.88
N ALA A 186 0.43 9.63 -2.08
CA ALA A 186 0.56 8.44 -1.25
C ALA A 186 0.88 8.81 0.22
N LEU A 187 1.64 9.89 0.46
CA LEU A 187 1.79 10.48 1.79
C LEU A 187 0.48 11.04 2.35
N LEU A 188 -0.30 11.77 1.53
CA LEU A 188 -1.61 12.30 1.95
C LEU A 188 -2.58 11.17 2.30
N ILE A 189 -2.61 10.08 1.53
CA ILE A 189 -3.43 8.91 1.84
C ILE A 189 -2.94 8.23 3.11
N ALA A 190 -1.62 8.16 3.36
CA ALA A 190 -1.08 7.68 4.63
C ALA A 190 -1.44 8.62 5.81
N ALA A 191 -1.64 9.92 5.55
CA ALA A 191 -2.02 10.91 6.55
C ALA A 191 -3.53 10.96 6.85
N ILE A 192 -4.40 10.53 5.93
CA ILE A 192 -5.86 10.48 6.13
C ILE A 192 -6.26 9.59 7.33
N PRO A 193 -5.69 8.38 7.51
CA PRO A 193 -5.88 7.61 8.73
C PRO A 193 -5.45 8.36 10.00
N LEU A 194 -4.47 9.28 9.91
CA LEU A 194 -4.03 10.07 11.06
C LEU A 194 -5.05 11.10 11.53
N SER A 195 -5.88 11.60 10.62
CA SER A 195 -6.92 12.59 10.94
C SER A 195 -8.27 11.94 11.29
N ILE A 196 -8.46 10.66 11.01
CA ILE A 196 -9.72 9.94 11.23
C ILE A 196 -9.65 8.96 12.41
N ALA A 197 -8.49 8.38 12.71
CA ALA A 197 -8.38 7.32 13.72
C ALA A 197 -8.12 7.89 15.11
N GLY A 198 -9.18 8.06 15.90
CA GLY A 198 -9.05 8.26 17.34
C GLY A 198 -8.43 7.08 18.09
N GLN A 199 -8.60 5.85 17.60
CA GLN A 199 -8.29 4.64 18.37
C GLN A 199 -7.98 3.40 17.53
N THR A 200 -7.87 3.47 16.20
CA THR A 200 -7.72 2.24 15.42
C THR A 200 -6.26 1.95 15.07
N PRO A 201 -5.70 0.79 15.48
CA PRO A 201 -4.34 0.36 15.16
C PRO A 201 -4.01 0.36 13.65
N THR A 202 -5.07 0.34 12.82
CA THR A 202 -5.05 0.35 11.35
C THR A 202 -4.20 1.43 10.71
N ALA A 203 -4.14 2.63 11.29
CA ALA A 203 -3.38 3.74 10.74
C ALA A 203 -1.86 3.51 10.82
N MET A 204 -1.38 2.76 11.82
CA MET A 204 0.05 2.53 12.05
C MET A 204 0.66 1.52 11.06
N TYR A 205 -0.08 0.51 10.59
CA TYR A 205 0.48 -0.47 9.63
C TYR A 205 0.79 0.14 8.28
N LEU A 206 -0.10 1.03 7.80
CA LEU A 206 0.08 1.70 6.52
C LEU A 206 1.34 2.55 6.55
N TRP A 207 1.63 3.13 7.71
CA TRP A 207 2.87 3.85 7.99
C TRP A 207 4.10 2.93 7.83
N PHE A 208 4.14 1.77 8.47
CA PHE A 208 5.30 0.85 8.40
C PHE A 208 5.58 0.30 7.00
N ILE A 209 4.53 0.00 6.23
CA ILE A 209 4.66 -0.41 4.83
C ILE A 209 5.26 0.74 3.99
N PHE A 210 4.87 1.98 4.29
CA PHE A 210 5.42 3.19 3.68
C PHE A 210 6.87 3.47 4.07
N TRP A 211 7.27 3.16 5.31
CA TRP A 211 8.67 3.27 5.74
C TRP A 211 9.57 2.32 4.94
N GLY A 212 9.16 1.06 4.78
CA GLY A 212 9.95 0.07 4.04
C GLY A 212 10.23 0.47 2.59
N SER A 213 9.27 1.11 1.92
CA SER A 213 9.42 1.56 0.53
C SER A 213 10.20 2.87 0.36
N ILE A 214 10.45 3.63 1.44
CA ILE A 214 11.16 4.92 1.37
C ILE A 214 12.59 4.86 1.91
N PHE A 215 12.87 3.96 2.86
CA PHE A 215 14.19 3.78 3.47
C PHE A 215 15.04 2.70 2.81
N GLY A 216 14.41 1.85 2.00
CA GLY A 216 15.13 1.01 1.05
C GLY A 216 15.83 1.83 -0.03
#